data_AF-W1V7E2-F1
#
_entry.id   AF-W1V7E2-F1
#
_cell.length_a   1.000
_cell.length_b   1.000
_cell.length_c   1.000
_cell.angle_alpha   90.00
_cell.angle_beta   90.00
_cell.angle_gamma   90.00
#
_symmetry.space_group_name_H-M   'P 1'
#
loop_
_entity.id
_entity.type
_entity.pdbx_description
1 polymer ?
#
loop_
_entity_poly.entity_id
_entity_poly.type
_entity_poly.pdbx_seq_one_letter_code
_entity_poly.pdbx_strand_id
1 'polypeptide(L)'
;EVMDLSAVAHLTAIKTRVPFINFFDGFRTSHEIQKIQIWDYEDLKPLVDMDAVKAFRKNALNPDAPVTRGTAENPDVYFQHREASNKFYLNVPDVVEHYMNEVNKLAGTNYQLFNYHGAPDATDVVVTMGSSAQVVESTVDYLNKLGRKVGFINVHLFRPFATDRLLKALPKTVERIAVLDRTKEPGALAEPLFLD
;
A
#
# COMPACT_ATOMS: atom_id res chain seq x y z
N GLU A 1 -5.86 8.65 7.04
CA GLU A 1 -5.40 7.82 5.89
C GLU A 1 -4.90 8.64 4.71
N VAL A 2 -5.73 9.36 3.94
CA VAL A 2 -5.26 10.05 2.70
C VAL A 2 -4.08 10.98 2.95
N MET A 3 -4.15 11.82 3.99
CA MET A 3 -3.07 12.73 4.39
C MET A 3 -1.78 11.97 4.73
N ASP A 4 -1.89 10.89 5.50
CA ASP A 4 -0.77 10.13 6.07
C ASP A 4 -0.09 9.25 5.01
N LEU A 5 -0.88 8.46 4.28
CA LEU A 5 -0.38 7.52 3.29
C LEU A 5 0.14 8.22 2.03
N SER A 6 -0.28 9.46 1.77
CA SER A 6 0.34 10.29 0.73
C SER A 6 1.81 10.57 1.03
N ALA A 7 2.15 10.89 2.29
CA ALA A 7 3.54 11.10 2.69
C ALA A 7 4.35 9.80 2.53
N VAL A 8 3.80 8.66 2.96
CA VAL A 8 4.43 7.33 2.78
C VAL A 8 4.73 7.06 1.31
N ALA A 9 3.78 7.30 0.40
CA ALA A 9 3.96 7.07 -1.03
C ALA A 9 5.08 7.94 -1.62
N HIS A 10 5.14 9.23 -1.28
CA HIS A 10 6.20 10.13 -1.73
C HIS A 10 7.59 9.70 -1.24
N LEU A 11 7.71 9.44 0.07
CA LEU A 11 8.96 9.04 0.70
C LEU A 11 9.47 7.71 0.14
N THR A 12 8.56 6.74 -0.03
CA THR A 12 8.90 5.43 -0.59
C THR A 12 9.33 5.52 -2.05
N ALA A 13 8.64 6.31 -2.87
CA ALA A 13 9.01 6.48 -4.27
C ALA A 13 10.43 7.07 -4.43
N ILE A 14 10.77 8.06 -3.61
CA ILE A 14 12.12 8.65 -3.57
C ILE A 14 13.16 7.59 -3.18
N LYS A 15 12.90 6.84 -2.11
CA LYS A 15 13.84 5.87 -1.56
C LYS A 15 14.06 4.66 -2.47
N THR A 16 13.00 4.14 -3.06
CA THR A 16 13.02 2.85 -3.80
C THR A 16 13.28 3.03 -5.29
N ARG A 17 13.05 4.22 -5.84
CA ARG A 17 13.02 4.49 -7.29
C ARG A 17 11.90 3.76 -8.04
N VAL A 18 10.93 3.20 -7.32
CA VAL A 18 9.72 2.59 -7.88
C VAL A 18 8.61 3.65 -7.83
N PRO A 19 7.89 3.92 -8.93
CA PRO A 19 6.79 4.87 -8.91
C PRO A 19 5.60 4.36 -8.08
N PHE A 20 4.92 5.26 -7.40
CA PHE A 20 3.75 4.95 -6.57
C PHE A 20 2.48 5.58 -7.14
N ILE A 21 1.40 4.82 -7.08
CA ILE A 21 0.04 5.32 -7.25
C ILE A 21 -0.58 5.30 -5.86
N ASN A 22 -0.78 6.49 -5.28
CA ASN A 22 -1.60 6.64 -4.09
C ASN A 22 -3.03 6.97 -4.54
N PHE A 23 -4.00 6.13 -4.18
CA PHE A 23 -5.38 6.28 -4.60
C PHE A 23 -6.33 6.20 -3.42
N PHE A 24 -7.51 6.78 -3.61
CA PHE A 24 -8.62 6.79 -2.67
C PHE A 24 -9.92 6.94 -3.45
N ASP A 25 -11.03 6.57 -2.82
CA ASP A 25 -12.29 6.42 -3.53
C ASP A 25 -12.87 7.77 -3.98
N GLY A 26 -13.17 7.85 -5.28
CA GLY A 26 -13.78 9.02 -5.91
C GLY A 26 -15.12 9.36 -5.28
N PHE A 27 -15.34 10.64 -5.01
CA PHE A 27 -16.46 11.23 -4.27
C PHE A 27 -16.55 10.77 -2.81
N ARG A 28 -16.63 9.46 -2.57
CA ARG A 28 -16.81 8.88 -1.23
C ARG A 28 -15.70 9.26 -0.25
N THR A 29 -14.47 9.43 -0.72
CA THR A 29 -13.36 9.96 0.07
C THR A 29 -12.91 11.31 -0.47
N SER A 30 -12.79 11.46 -1.80
CA SER A 30 -12.20 12.67 -2.39
C SER A 30 -13.02 13.95 -2.17
N HIS A 31 -14.32 13.83 -1.89
CA HIS A 31 -15.22 14.97 -1.65
C HIS A 31 -15.85 14.93 -0.25
N GLU A 32 -15.42 13.99 0.58
CA GLU A 32 -15.90 13.90 1.95
C GLU A 32 -15.17 14.93 2.83
N ILE A 33 -15.93 15.72 3.58
CA ILE A 33 -15.38 16.68 4.53
C ILE A 33 -15.29 15.99 5.89
N GLN A 34 -14.06 15.81 6.38
CA GLN A 34 -13.78 15.37 7.73
C GLN A 34 -12.82 16.35 8.43
N LYS A 35 -12.95 16.45 9.76
CA LYS A 35 -11.92 17.09 10.58
C LYS A 35 -10.76 16.11 10.72
N ILE A 36 -9.60 16.48 10.20
CA ILE A 36 -8.39 15.65 10.23
C ILE A 36 -7.22 16.38 10.88
N GLN A 37 -6.20 15.64 11.30
CA GLN A 37 -4.88 16.19 11.54
C GLN A 37 -4.16 16.40 10.20
N ILE A 38 -3.38 17.47 10.10
CA ILE A 38 -2.61 17.82 8.90
C ILE A 38 -1.12 17.87 9.25
N TRP A 39 -0.27 17.60 8.26
CA TRP A 39 1.18 17.68 8.39
C TRP A 39 1.70 19.09 8.15
N ASP A 40 2.57 19.57 9.04
CA ASP A 40 3.46 20.66 8.69
C ASP A 40 4.64 20.12 7.86
N TYR A 41 5.13 20.92 6.92
CA TYR A 41 6.22 20.46 6.03
C TYR A 41 7.52 20.22 6.80
N GLU A 42 7.75 20.92 7.91
CA GLU A 42 8.93 20.70 8.75
C GLU A 42 8.87 19.37 9.51
N ASP A 43 7.68 18.75 9.69
CA ASP A 43 7.57 17.41 10.28
C ASP A 43 7.96 16.32 9.28
N LEU A 44 7.63 16.50 8.00
CA LEU A 44 7.90 15.51 6.94
C LEU A 44 9.31 15.61 6.36
N LYS A 45 9.88 16.83 6.34
CA LYS A 45 11.19 17.11 5.75
C LYS A 45 12.34 16.26 6.31
N PRO A 46 12.42 15.96 7.62
CA PRO A 46 13.45 15.06 8.16
C PRO A 46 13.34 13.61 7.68
N LEU A 47 12.17 13.16 7.21
CA LEU A 47 11.96 11.80 6.72
C LEU A 47 12.48 11.59 5.30
N VAL A 48 12.74 12.67 4.56
CA VAL A 48 13.19 12.61 3.16
C VAL A 48 14.64 12.15 3.09
N ASP A 49 14.88 11.06 2.35
CA ASP A 49 16.24 10.61 2.04
C ASP A 49 16.89 11.55 1.00
N MET A 50 17.65 12.52 1.50
CA MET A 50 18.31 13.52 0.66
C MET A 50 19.45 12.94 -0.20
N ASP A 51 20.01 11.79 0.16
CA ASP A 51 21.00 11.12 -0.68
C ASP A 51 20.33 10.41 -1.86
N ALA A 52 19.15 9.82 -1.66
CA ALA A 52 18.31 9.33 -2.75
C ALA A 52 17.86 10.48 -3.68
N VAL A 53 17.51 11.65 -3.14
CA VAL A 53 17.22 12.84 -3.95
C VAL A 53 18.43 13.28 -4.77
N LYS A 54 19.62 13.39 -4.17
CA LYS A 54 20.85 13.72 -4.91
C LYS A 54 21.15 12.70 -6.00
N ALA A 55 20.98 11.41 -5.71
CA ALA A 55 21.16 10.33 -6.69
C ALA A 55 20.15 10.44 -7.84
N PHE A 56 18.88 10.75 -7.56
CA PHE A 56 17.87 11.02 -8.58
C PHE A 56 18.28 12.18 -9.48
N ARG A 57 18.72 13.31 -8.90
CA ARG A 57 19.19 14.48 -9.66
C ARG A 57 20.39 14.15 -10.55
N LYS A 58 21.34 13.36 -10.04
CA LYS A 58 22.52 12.90 -10.81
C LYS A 58 22.14 12.03 -12.01
N ASN A 59 21.02 11.31 -11.96
CA ASN A 59 20.52 10.45 -13.03
C ASN A 59 19.57 11.17 -14.01
N ALA A 60 19.39 12.49 -13.89
CA ALA A 60 18.61 13.27 -14.82
C ALA A 60 19.31 13.39 -16.18
N LEU A 61 18.54 13.60 -17.25
CA LEU A 61 19.12 13.93 -18.55
C LEU A 61 19.78 15.31 -18.46
N ASN A 62 21.08 15.36 -18.73
CA ASN A 62 21.87 16.57 -18.72
C ASN A 62 22.90 16.49 -19.87
N PRO A 63 22.99 17.50 -20.76
CA PRO A 63 23.98 17.51 -21.85
C PRO A 63 25.44 17.47 -21.36
N ASP A 64 25.72 17.96 -20.14
CA ASP A 64 27.07 17.94 -19.55
C ASP A 64 27.45 16.57 -18.96
N ALA A 65 26.47 15.66 -18.82
CA ALA A 65 26.66 14.27 -18.37
C ALA A 65 25.67 13.33 -19.10
N PRO A 66 25.82 13.15 -20.42
CA PRO A 66 24.80 12.54 -21.25
C PRO A 66 24.71 11.02 -21.03
N VAL A 67 23.49 10.49 -21.12
CA VAL A 67 23.19 9.05 -21.10
C VAL A 67 22.12 8.74 -22.14
N THR A 68 22.13 7.52 -22.68
CA THR A 68 21.06 7.00 -23.53
C THR A 68 20.07 6.20 -22.70
N ARG A 69 18.76 6.40 -22.92
CA ARG A 69 17.67 5.66 -22.25
C ARG A 69 16.57 5.38 -23.26
N GLY A 70 15.82 4.30 -23.07
CA GLY A 70 14.70 3.94 -23.95
C GLY A 70 15.14 3.41 -25.32
N THR A 71 16.19 2.59 -25.34
CA THR A 71 16.67 1.90 -26.54
C THR A 71 15.67 0.84 -27.02
N ALA A 72 15.78 0.45 -28.29
CA ALA A 72 15.13 -0.74 -28.82
C ALA A 72 16.02 -1.96 -28.59
N GLU A 73 15.45 -3.04 -28.07
CA GLU A 73 16.18 -4.25 -27.70
C GLU A 73 15.61 -5.48 -28.40
N ASN A 74 16.49 -6.38 -28.84
CA ASN A 74 16.11 -7.65 -29.44
C ASN A 74 15.83 -8.70 -28.35
N PRO A 75 15.25 -9.86 -28.71
CA PRO A 75 14.94 -10.93 -27.75
C PRO A 75 16.15 -11.53 -27.02
N ASP A 76 17.37 -11.29 -27.52
CA ASP A 76 18.63 -11.78 -26.95
C ASP A 76 19.00 -11.15 -25.60
N VAL A 77 18.54 -9.92 -25.32
CA VAL A 77 18.86 -9.19 -24.08
C VAL A 77 17.63 -8.65 -23.32
N TYR A 78 16.50 -8.46 -24.00
CA TYR A 78 15.33 -7.78 -23.43
C TYR A 78 14.84 -8.44 -22.12
N PHE A 79 14.79 -9.77 -22.09
CA PHE A 79 14.29 -10.48 -20.92
C PHE A 79 15.20 -10.25 -19.70
N GLN A 80 16.52 -10.34 -19.88
CA GLN A 80 17.50 -10.11 -18.82
C GLN A 80 17.43 -8.68 -18.27
N HIS A 81 17.25 -7.69 -19.15
CA HIS A 81 17.09 -6.30 -18.72
C HIS A 81 15.78 -6.06 -17.96
N ARG A 82 14.70 -6.78 -18.32
CA ARG A 82 13.43 -6.69 -17.58
C ARG A 82 13.58 -7.21 -16.15
N GLU A 83 14.25 -8.35 -15.98
CA GLU A 83 14.50 -8.99 -14.67
C GLU A 83 15.53 -8.21 -13.81
N ALA A 84 16.40 -7.41 -14.42
CA ALA A 84 17.36 -6.57 -13.70
C ALA A 84 16.69 -5.57 -12.73
N SER A 85 15.39 -5.29 -12.94
CA SER A 85 14.58 -4.43 -12.07
C SER A 85 14.08 -5.11 -10.80
N ASN A 86 14.12 -6.44 -10.69
CA ASN A 86 13.51 -7.21 -9.59
C ASN A 86 14.00 -6.77 -8.21
N LYS A 87 15.30 -6.50 -8.07
CA LYS A 87 15.90 -6.04 -6.81
C LYS A 87 15.27 -4.76 -6.25
N PHE A 88 14.73 -3.89 -7.11
CA PHE A 88 14.06 -2.68 -6.68
C PHE A 88 12.69 -3.01 -6.09
N TYR A 89 11.93 -3.93 -6.72
CA TYR A 89 10.60 -4.33 -6.28
C TYR A 89 10.62 -5.18 -5.00
N LEU A 90 11.58 -6.09 -4.85
CA LEU A 90 11.68 -6.98 -3.70
C LEU A 90 11.81 -6.23 -2.36
N ASN A 91 12.44 -5.05 -2.38
CA ASN A 91 12.65 -4.23 -1.18
C ASN A 91 11.51 -3.24 -0.91
N VAL A 92 10.52 -3.11 -1.81
CA VAL A 92 9.44 -2.11 -1.65
C VAL A 92 8.61 -2.34 -0.38
N PRO A 93 8.13 -3.57 -0.07
CA PRO A 93 7.32 -3.80 1.12
C PRO A 93 7.99 -3.32 2.41
N ASP A 94 9.28 -3.65 2.61
CA ASP A 94 10.03 -3.28 3.80
C ASP A 94 10.20 -1.75 3.92
N VAL A 95 10.41 -1.04 2.80
CA VAL A 95 10.52 0.42 2.80
C VAL A 95 9.17 1.09 3.07
N VAL A 96 8.08 0.54 2.54
CA VAL A 96 6.72 1.02 2.87
C VAL A 96 6.44 0.84 4.36
N GLU A 97 6.74 -0.33 4.93
CA GLU A 97 6.61 -0.58 6.37
C GLU A 97 7.45 0.40 7.20
N HIS A 98 8.69 0.67 6.79
CA HIS A 98 9.54 1.66 7.44
C HIS A 98 8.87 3.05 7.48
N TYR A 99 8.41 3.57 6.34
CA TYR A 99 7.80 4.90 6.30
C TYR A 99 6.41 4.95 6.94
N MET A 100 5.61 3.87 6.88
CA MET A 100 4.39 3.74 7.68
C MET A 100 4.71 3.86 9.17
N ASN A 101 5.77 3.21 9.65
CA ASN A 101 6.18 3.29 11.05
C ASN A 101 6.66 4.69 11.45
N GLU A 102 7.39 5.41 10.59
CA GLU A 102 7.75 6.80 10.87
C GLU A 102 6.51 7.70 10.96
N VAL A 103 5.56 7.55 10.03
CA VAL A 103 4.29 8.28 10.06
C VAL A 103 3.46 7.90 11.29
N ASN A 104 3.40 6.62 11.66
CA ASN A 104 2.70 6.14 12.86
C ASN A 104 3.21 6.80 14.14
N LYS A 105 4.54 6.98 14.28
CA LYS A 105 5.14 7.66 15.44
C LYS A 105 4.69 9.12 15.55
N LEU A 106 4.55 9.80 14.42
CA LEU A 106 4.14 11.21 14.38
C LEU A 106 2.62 11.38 14.55
N ALA A 107 1.83 10.49 13.93
CA ALA A 107 0.37 10.58 13.89
C ALA A 107 -0.31 9.93 15.10
N GLY A 108 0.37 9.04 15.82
CA GLY A 108 -0.26 8.15 16.79
C GLY A 108 -1.14 7.07 16.14
N THR A 109 -0.87 6.71 14.88
CA THR A 109 -1.59 5.68 14.11
C THR A 109 -0.85 4.33 14.13
N ASN A 110 -1.40 3.31 13.47
CA ASN A 110 -0.77 1.98 13.35
C ASN A 110 -0.98 1.38 11.95
N TYR A 111 -0.65 2.12 10.90
CA TYR A 111 -0.67 1.62 9.53
C TYR A 111 0.32 0.47 9.34
N GLN A 112 -0.13 -0.58 8.68
CA GLN A 112 0.61 -1.75 8.22
C GLN A 112 0.21 -2.02 6.77
N LEU A 113 0.98 -2.85 6.05
CA LEU A 113 0.63 -3.22 4.66
C LEU A 113 -0.78 -3.84 4.58
N PHE A 114 -1.11 -4.64 5.59
CA PHE A 114 -2.41 -5.25 5.83
C PHE A 114 -2.77 -5.08 7.30
N ASN A 115 -3.81 -4.30 7.60
CA ASN A 115 -4.27 -4.11 8.96
C ASN A 115 -5.43 -5.06 9.27
N TYR A 116 -5.27 -5.92 10.26
CA TYR A 116 -6.37 -6.70 10.81
C TYR A 116 -7.11 -5.94 11.91
N HIS A 117 -8.44 -6.04 11.91
CA HIS A 117 -9.29 -5.59 13.02
C HIS A 117 -10.48 -6.53 13.21
N GLY A 118 -10.80 -6.83 14.46
CA GLY A 118 -11.88 -7.76 14.81
C GLY A 118 -11.51 -8.69 15.96
N ALA A 119 -12.22 -9.81 16.05
CA ALA A 119 -12.05 -10.76 17.14
C ALA A 119 -10.72 -11.51 16.99
N PRO A 120 -9.86 -11.60 18.02
CA PRO A 120 -8.62 -12.36 17.94
C PRO A 120 -8.83 -13.85 17.57
N ASP A 121 -10.02 -14.37 17.81
CA ASP A 121 -10.48 -15.72 17.47
C ASP A 121 -11.54 -15.74 16.34
N ALA A 122 -11.53 -14.75 15.45
CA ALA A 122 -12.45 -14.68 14.32
C ALA A 122 -12.39 -15.95 13.46
N THR A 123 -13.57 -16.43 13.07
CA THR A 123 -13.74 -17.54 12.12
C THR A 123 -14.07 -17.03 10.72
N ASP A 124 -14.67 -15.84 10.63
CA ASP A 124 -15.10 -15.22 9.37
C ASP A 124 -14.42 -13.87 9.18
N VAL A 125 -13.71 -13.71 8.05
CA VAL A 125 -12.96 -12.49 7.75
C VAL A 125 -13.33 -11.92 6.40
N VAL A 126 -13.48 -10.60 6.34
CA VAL A 126 -13.58 -9.86 5.07
C VAL A 126 -12.22 -9.29 4.71
N VAL A 127 -11.79 -9.40 3.45
CA VAL A 127 -10.64 -8.66 2.92
C VAL A 127 -11.16 -7.59 1.99
N THR A 128 -10.79 -6.34 2.24
CA THR A 128 -11.26 -5.20 1.44
C THR A 128 -10.23 -4.08 1.39
N MET A 129 -10.47 -3.10 0.54
CA MET A 129 -9.60 -1.96 0.32
C MET A 129 -10.41 -0.66 0.13
N GLY A 130 -9.77 0.48 0.39
CA GLY A 130 -10.38 1.80 0.20
C GLY A 130 -11.44 2.12 1.25
N SER A 131 -12.39 3.01 0.93
CA SER A 131 -13.34 3.55 1.90
C SER A 131 -14.31 2.51 2.47
N SER A 132 -14.43 1.36 1.82
CA SER A 132 -15.24 0.24 2.31
C SER A 132 -14.74 -0.31 3.65
N ALA A 133 -13.44 -0.21 3.92
CA ALA A 133 -12.80 -0.66 5.17
C ALA A 133 -13.47 -0.04 6.40
N GLN A 134 -13.74 1.27 6.39
CA GLN A 134 -14.37 1.97 7.52
C GLN A 134 -15.80 1.47 7.80
N VAL A 135 -16.55 1.14 6.75
CA VAL A 135 -17.92 0.59 6.89
C VAL A 135 -17.87 -0.84 7.43
N VAL A 136 -16.93 -1.65 6.93
CA VAL A 136 -16.71 -3.02 7.42
C VAL A 136 -16.25 -2.99 8.88
N GLU A 137 -15.33 -2.10 9.26
CA GLU A 137 -14.84 -1.93 10.63
C GLU A 137 -16.00 -1.67 11.61
N SER A 138 -16.82 -0.66 11.34
CA SER A 138 -17.97 -0.34 12.20
C SER A 138 -18.98 -1.49 12.31
N THR A 139 -19.13 -2.28 11.24
CA THR A 139 -20.00 -3.46 11.22
C THR A 139 -19.40 -4.61 12.03
N VAL A 140 -18.09 -4.85 11.90
CA VAL A 140 -17.34 -5.83 12.70
C VAL A 140 -17.44 -5.49 14.18
N ASP A 141 -17.24 -4.23 14.56
CA ASP A 141 -17.38 -3.78 15.95
C ASP A 141 -18.76 -4.08 16.52
N TYR A 142 -19.80 -3.80 15.75
CA TYR A 142 -21.17 -4.07 16.15
C TYR A 142 -21.42 -5.58 16.32
N LEU A 143 -21.01 -6.39 15.35
CA LEU A 143 -21.22 -7.84 15.38
C LEU A 143 -20.41 -8.51 16.50
N ASN A 144 -19.19 -8.04 16.77
CA ASN A 144 -18.35 -8.56 17.84
C ASN A 144 -18.95 -8.25 19.22
N LYS A 145 -19.58 -7.08 19.40
CA LYS A 145 -20.36 -6.77 20.61
C LYS A 145 -21.55 -7.71 20.82
N LEU A 146 -22.08 -8.28 19.74
CA LEU A 146 -23.11 -9.33 19.78
C LEU A 146 -22.54 -10.74 19.95
N GLY A 147 -21.23 -10.89 20.20
CA GLY A 147 -20.57 -12.18 20.40
C GLY A 147 -20.25 -12.94 19.12
N ARG A 148 -20.36 -12.31 17.94
CA ARG A 148 -19.94 -12.92 16.68
C ARG A 148 -18.41 -12.89 16.56
N LYS A 149 -17.85 -13.94 15.98
CA LYS A 149 -16.41 -14.09 15.76
C LYS A 149 -16.01 -13.62 14.37
N VAL A 150 -16.14 -12.32 14.12
CA VAL A 150 -15.82 -11.74 12.81
C VAL A 150 -14.64 -10.77 12.90
N GLY A 151 -13.98 -10.57 11.75
CA GLY A 151 -12.97 -9.55 11.58
C GLY A 151 -12.82 -9.14 10.13
N PHE A 152 -11.86 -8.26 9.86
CA PHE A 152 -11.54 -7.85 8.51
C PHE A 152 -10.06 -7.46 8.35
N ILE A 153 -9.61 -7.47 7.10
CA ILE A 153 -8.30 -6.94 6.67
C ILE A 153 -8.55 -5.71 5.80
N ASN A 154 -7.92 -4.59 6.18
CA ASN A 154 -7.75 -3.42 5.31
C ASN A 154 -6.41 -3.54 4.56
N VAL A 155 -6.47 -3.55 3.22
CA VAL A 155 -5.28 -3.58 2.36
C VAL A 155 -4.79 -2.16 2.08
N HIS A 156 -3.58 -1.82 2.53
CA HIS A 156 -2.95 -0.52 2.26
C HIS A 156 -1.92 -0.58 1.11
N LEU A 157 -1.11 -1.64 1.04
CA LEU A 157 -0.19 -1.87 -0.06
C LEU A 157 -0.71 -2.97 -0.98
N PHE A 158 -1.44 -2.58 -2.01
CA PHE A 158 -1.93 -3.53 -3.01
C PHE A 158 -0.80 -4.07 -3.90
N ARG A 159 0.20 -3.25 -4.25
CA ARG A 159 1.34 -3.67 -5.08
C ARG A 159 2.65 -3.02 -4.63
N PRO A 160 3.76 -3.79 -4.55
CA PRO A 160 3.84 -5.26 -4.65
C PRO A 160 3.08 -5.95 -3.52
N PHE A 161 2.42 -7.07 -3.83
CA PHE A 161 1.58 -7.77 -2.86
C PHE A 161 2.45 -8.65 -1.95
N ALA A 162 2.51 -8.30 -0.66
CA ALA A 162 3.35 -8.99 0.32
C ALA A 162 2.56 -10.10 1.05
N THR A 163 2.42 -11.26 0.40
CA THR A 163 1.61 -12.39 0.90
C THR A 163 2.01 -12.83 2.30
N ASP A 164 3.30 -12.82 2.63
CA ASP A 164 3.80 -13.16 3.96
C ASP A 164 3.28 -12.21 5.05
N ARG A 165 3.14 -10.91 4.74
CA ARG A 165 2.57 -9.91 5.65
C ARG A 165 1.06 -10.06 5.80
N LEU A 166 0.34 -10.39 4.72
CA LEU A 166 -1.09 -10.72 4.79
C LEU A 166 -1.33 -11.93 5.69
N LEU A 167 -0.61 -13.03 5.46
CA LEU A 167 -0.74 -14.26 6.27
C LEU A 167 -0.40 -14.01 7.74
N LYS A 168 0.56 -13.13 8.03
CA LYS A 168 0.91 -12.75 9.40
C LYS A 168 -0.20 -11.93 10.08
N ALA A 169 -0.94 -11.12 9.33
CA ALA A 169 -2.04 -10.31 9.87
C ALA A 169 -3.31 -11.14 10.16
N LEU A 170 -3.51 -12.26 9.46
CA LEU A 170 -4.68 -13.12 9.63
C LEU A 170 -4.63 -13.98 10.91
N PRO A 171 -5.71 -14.02 11.71
CA PRO A 171 -5.82 -14.98 12.80
C PRO A 171 -5.79 -16.42 12.30
N LYS A 172 -5.17 -17.33 13.07
CA LYS A 172 -5.09 -18.76 12.71
C LYS A 172 -6.43 -19.50 12.82
N THR A 173 -7.44 -18.88 13.42
CA THR A 173 -8.78 -19.42 13.63
C THR A 173 -9.72 -19.18 12.44
N VAL A 174 -9.26 -18.44 11.43
CA VAL A 174 -10.08 -18.11 10.26
C VAL A 174 -10.40 -19.37 9.48
N GLU A 175 -11.69 -19.59 9.23
CA GLU A 175 -12.22 -20.71 8.47
C GLU A 175 -12.77 -20.25 7.11
N ARG A 176 -13.27 -19.01 7.02
CA ARG A 176 -13.91 -18.47 5.83
C ARG A 176 -13.46 -17.04 5.57
N ILE A 177 -13.14 -16.75 4.31
CA ILE A 177 -12.75 -15.42 3.85
C ILE A 177 -13.69 -14.99 2.72
N ALA A 178 -14.19 -13.76 2.79
CA ALA A 178 -14.85 -13.09 1.67
C ALA A 178 -13.99 -11.90 1.22
N VAL A 179 -13.62 -11.87 -0.06
CA VAL A 179 -12.85 -10.77 -0.64
C VAL A 179 -13.79 -9.83 -1.39
N LEU A 180 -13.67 -8.53 -1.14
CA LEU A 180 -14.52 -7.50 -1.74
C LEU A 180 -13.72 -6.64 -2.72
N ASP A 181 -14.02 -6.81 -4.01
CA ASP A 181 -13.44 -6.00 -5.08
C ASP A 181 -14.36 -4.86 -5.49
N ARG A 182 -13.82 -3.64 -5.58
CA ARG A 182 -14.53 -2.47 -6.09
C ARG A 182 -14.28 -2.26 -7.58
N THR A 183 -14.43 -3.34 -8.35
CA THR A 183 -14.29 -3.35 -9.81
C THR A 183 -15.11 -4.49 -10.40
N LYS A 184 -15.19 -4.54 -11.73
CA LYS A 184 -15.81 -5.64 -12.48
C LYS A 184 -14.92 -5.96 -13.67
N GLU A 185 -14.47 -7.21 -13.78
CA GLU A 185 -13.74 -7.69 -14.95
C GLU A 185 -14.60 -8.71 -15.73
N PRO A 186 -15.30 -8.31 -16.81
CA PRO A 186 -16.16 -9.21 -17.55
C PRO A 186 -15.37 -10.36 -18.19
N GLY A 187 -15.74 -11.61 -17.85
CA GLY A 187 -15.11 -12.82 -18.38
C GLY A 187 -13.90 -13.32 -17.58
N ALA A 188 -13.46 -12.59 -16.55
CA ALA A 188 -12.48 -13.09 -15.60
C ALA A 188 -13.08 -14.17 -14.69
N LEU A 189 -12.23 -15.05 -14.16
CA LEU A 189 -12.64 -16.05 -13.16
C LEU A 189 -13.13 -15.39 -11.86
N ALA A 190 -12.45 -14.31 -11.46
CA ALA A 190 -12.76 -13.46 -10.34
C ALA A 190 -12.04 -12.11 -10.52
N GLU A 191 -12.37 -11.15 -9.66
CA GLU A 191 -11.77 -9.82 -9.63
C GLU A 191 -10.34 -9.83 -9.01
N PRO A 192 -9.54 -8.76 -9.21
CA PRO A 192 -8.09 -8.79 -8.94
C PRO A 192 -7.69 -9.09 -7.49
N LEU A 193 -8.33 -8.47 -6.50
CA LEU A 193 -7.95 -8.70 -5.09
C LEU A 193 -8.31 -10.10 -4.64
N PHE A 194 -9.40 -10.68 -5.17
CA PHE A 194 -9.74 -12.09 -4.92
C PHE A 194 -8.70 -13.06 -5.50
N LEU A 195 -8.11 -12.73 -6.66
CA LEU A 195 -7.14 -13.60 -7.33
C LEU A 195 -5.75 -13.59 -6.67
N ASP A 196 -5.40 -12.53 -5.93
CA ASP A 196 -4.14 -12.42 -5.17
C ASP A 196 -4.18 -13.23 -3.85
#